data_AF-A0A1B7MLY0-F1
#
_entry.id   AF-A0A1B7MLY0-F1
#
_cell.length_a   1.000
_cell.length_b   1.000
_cell.length_c   1.000
_cell.angle_alpha   90.00
_cell.angle_beta   90.00
_cell.angle_gamma   90.00
#
_symmetry.space_group_name_H-M   'P 1'
#
loop_
_entity.id
_entity.type
_entity.pdbx_description
1 polymer ?
#
loop_
_entity_poly.entity_id
_entity_poly.type
_entity_poly.pdbx_seq_one_letter_code
_entity_poly.pdbx_strand_id
1 'polypeptide(L)'
;MVLVPQGMSYAQIATLPPQYGLYSSFVGVLVYCFFATSKDVSIGPVAVMSLTVAQILGVMDSQYPGKWEGPLIATTLAFVCGFIVLGIGLLRLGWLVEFISMPAVSGYMTGSAINIVAGQVPGLMGITGFK
;
A
#
# COMPACT_ATOMS: atom_id res chain seq x y z
N MET A 1 -15.39 0.90 11.51
CA MET A 1 -14.67 0.63 12.78
C MET A 1 -13.44 -0.28 12.61
N VAL A 2 -13.41 -1.21 11.65
CA VAL A 2 -12.22 -2.07 11.42
C VAL A 2 -11.01 -1.30 10.84
N LEU A 3 -11.26 -0.15 10.18
CA LEU A 3 -10.25 0.61 9.47
C LEU A 3 -9.11 1.16 10.35
N VAL A 4 -9.37 1.50 11.61
CA VAL A 4 -8.36 2.10 12.51
C VAL A 4 -7.26 1.10 12.87
N PRO A 5 -7.55 -0.06 13.48
CA PRO A 5 -6.53 -1.07 13.73
C PRO A 5 -5.93 -1.62 12.43
N GLN A 6 -6.75 -1.81 11.38
CA GLN A 6 -6.29 -2.30 10.09
C GLN A 6 -5.28 -1.36 9.42
N GLY A 7 -5.55 -0.06 9.40
CA GLY A 7 -4.65 0.94 8.82
C GLY A 7 -3.32 1.03 9.58
N MET A 8 -3.36 0.93 10.92
CA MET A 8 -2.15 0.90 11.74
C MET A 8 -1.30 -0.34 11.45
N SER A 9 -1.90 -1.52 11.37
CA SER A 9 -1.19 -2.77 11.01
C SER A 9 -0.54 -2.68 9.63
N TYR A 10 -1.22 -2.10 8.64
CA TYR A 10 -0.67 -1.94 7.29
C TYR A 10 0.50 -0.96 7.22
N ALA A 11 0.48 0.12 7.98
CA ALA A 11 1.65 1.00 8.11
C ALA A 11 2.85 0.27 8.72
N GLN A 12 2.63 -0.60 9.72
CA GLN A 12 3.68 -1.41 10.31
C GLN A 12 4.26 -2.42 9.31
N ILE A 13 3.41 -3.06 8.50
CA ILE A 13 3.87 -3.93 7.40
C ILE A 13 4.70 -3.14 6.39
N ALA A 14 4.34 -1.87 6.12
CA ALA A 14 5.11 -0.97 5.28
C ALA A 14 6.40 -0.43 5.92
N THR A 15 6.79 -0.93 7.11
CA THR A 15 7.94 -0.47 7.91
C THR A 15 7.90 1.02 8.28
N LEU A 16 6.70 1.60 8.35
CA LEU A 16 6.46 3.00 8.70
C LEU A 16 5.77 3.15 10.06
N PRO A 17 5.87 4.33 10.71
CA PRO A 17 5.14 4.60 11.94
C PRO A 17 3.60 4.44 11.75
N PRO A 18 2.87 3.83 12.71
CA PRO A 18 1.44 3.51 12.57
C PRO A 18 0.53 4.69 12.18
N GLN A 19 0.88 5.89 12.63
CA GLN A 19 0.16 7.13 12.32
C GLN A 19 0.04 7.43 10.81
N TYR A 20 0.99 6.98 9.99
CA TYR A 20 0.91 7.15 8.53
C TYR A 20 -0.21 6.32 7.89
N GLY A 21 -0.60 5.20 8.51
CA GLY A 21 -1.76 4.41 8.08
C GLY A 21 -3.08 5.15 8.31
N LEU A 22 -3.17 5.89 9.41
CA LEU A 22 -4.33 6.75 9.72
C LEU A 22 -4.38 7.95 8.77
N TYR A 23 -3.24 8.59 8.49
CA TYR A 23 -3.17 9.69 7.53
C TYR A 23 -3.62 9.26 6.14
N SER A 24 -3.12 8.11 5.65
CA SER A 24 -3.51 7.57 4.34
C SER A 24 -5.01 7.23 4.28
N SER A 25 -5.55 6.63 5.34
CA SER A 25 -6.98 6.29 5.43
C SER A 25 -7.87 7.53 5.44
N PHE A 26 -7.48 8.58 6.17
CA PHE A 26 -8.26 9.81 6.28
C PHE A 26 -8.21 10.63 4.99
N VAL A 27 -7.01 10.89 4.47
CA VAL A 27 -6.82 11.72 3.27
C VAL A 27 -7.41 11.03 2.04
N GLY A 28 -7.24 9.71 1.90
CA GLY A 28 -7.79 8.96 0.76
C GLY A 28 -9.32 9.04 0.66
N VAL A 29 -10.02 8.89 1.78
CA VAL A 29 -11.48 9.00 1.82
C VAL A 29 -11.94 10.42 1.53
N LEU A 30 -11.29 11.44 2.12
CA LEU A 30 -11.64 12.84 1.86
C LEU A 30 -11.52 13.21 0.38
N VAL A 31 -10.41 12.82 -0.26
CA VAL A 31 -10.21 13.08 -1.69
C VAL A 31 -11.24 12.30 -2.52
N TYR A 32 -11.50 11.03 -2.17
CA TYR A 32 -12.50 10.23 -2.88
C TYR A 32 -13.89 10.85 -2.82
N CYS A 33 -14.32 11.41 -1.68
CA CYS A 33 -15.65 12.01 -1.55
C CYS A 33 -15.97 13.09 -2.61
N PHE A 34 -14.96 13.83 -3.10
CA PHE A 34 -15.16 14.85 -4.15
C PHE A 34 -15.24 14.27 -5.58
N PHE A 35 -14.60 13.13 -5.81
CA PHE A 35 -14.49 12.47 -7.12
C PHE A 35 -15.25 11.14 -7.18
N ALA A 36 -16.07 10.84 -6.17
CA ALA A 36 -16.70 9.55 -5.97
C ALA A 36 -17.73 9.26 -7.07
N THR A 37 -17.56 8.12 -7.74
CA THR A 37 -18.53 7.54 -8.66
C THR A 37 -19.38 6.45 -8.00
N SER A 38 -18.93 5.86 -6.89
CA SER A 38 -19.63 4.78 -6.18
C SER A 38 -19.70 5.04 -4.67
N LYS A 39 -20.89 4.83 -4.08
CA LYS A 39 -21.13 5.04 -2.65
C LYS A 39 -20.65 3.88 -1.76
N ASP A 40 -20.46 2.70 -2.35
CA ASP A 40 -20.14 1.47 -1.61
C ASP A 40 -18.64 1.15 -1.56
N VAL A 41 -17.80 1.89 -2.29
CA VAL A 41 -16.35 1.66 -2.32
C VAL A 41 -15.68 2.42 -1.19
N SER A 42 -15.13 1.68 -0.23
CA SER A 42 -14.26 2.24 0.81
C SER A 42 -12.82 2.25 0.31
N ILE A 43 -12.20 3.44 0.27
CA ILE A 43 -10.77 3.60 0.01
C ILE A 43 -9.99 3.61 1.30
N GLY A 44 -8.84 2.93 1.28
CA GLY A 44 -7.93 2.86 2.41
C GLY A 44 -6.66 2.11 2.05
N PRO A 45 -5.70 2.03 2.99
CA PRO A 45 -4.49 1.25 2.82
C PRO A 45 -4.83 -0.24 2.66
N VAL A 46 -4.04 -0.92 1.84
CA VAL A 46 -4.20 -2.36 1.54
C VAL A 46 -2.89 -3.09 1.89
N ALA A 47 -3.00 -4.31 2.39
CA ALA A 47 -1.84 -5.10 2.83
C ALA A 47 -0.80 -5.31 1.71
N VAL A 48 -1.25 -5.65 0.50
CA VAL A 48 -0.38 -5.92 -0.65
C VAL A 48 0.41 -4.67 -1.04
N MET A 49 -0.27 -3.51 -1.13
CA MET A 49 0.39 -2.23 -1.40
C MET A 49 1.42 -1.88 -0.32
N SER A 50 1.10 -2.17 0.94
CA SER A 50 1.99 -1.90 2.07
C SER A 50 3.28 -2.73 2.01
N LEU A 51 3.19 -4.01 1.61
CA LEU A 51 4.36 -4.83 1.36
C LEU A 51 5.23 -4.30 0.23
N THR A 52 4.62 -3.85 -0.88
CA THR A 52 5.39 -3.29 -2.00
C THR A 52 6.15 -2.05 -1.58
N VAL A 53 5.54 -1.18 -0.76
CA VAL A 53 6.24 -0.02 -0.17
C VAL A 53 7.40 -0.47 0.72
N ALA A 54 7.21 -1.47 1.60
CA ALA A 54 8.29 -2.01 2.42
C ALA A 54 9.47 -2.54 1.58
N GLN A 55 9.19 -3.26 0.49
CA GLN A 55 10.22 -3.75 -0.43
C GLN A 55 11.00 -2.60 -1.07
N ILE A 56 10.31 -1.56 -1.53
CA ILE A 56 10.95 -0.37 -2.11
C ILE A 56 11.82 0.33 -1.08
N LEU A 57 11.33 0.49 0.16
CA LEU A 57 12.12 1.06 1.25
C LEU A 57 13.37 0.22 1.55
N GLY A 58 13.28 -1.10 1.56
CA GLY A 58 14.43 -1.99 1.72
C GLY A 58 15.46 -1.88 0.58
N VAL A 59 15.00 -1.73 -0.66
CA VAL A 59 15.89 -1.50 -1.81
C VAL A 59 16.56 -0.12 -1.72
N MET A 60 15.84 0.91 -1.28
CA MET A 60 16.41 2.25 -1.09
C MET A 60 17.42 2.31 0.06
N ASP A 61 17.15 1.61 1.16
CA ASP A 61 18.08 1.54 2.31
C ASP A 61 19.38 0.81 1.94
N SER A 62 19.30 -0.24 1.13
CA SER A 62 20.49 -0.97 0.66
C SER A 62 21.35 -0.20 -0.35
N GLN A 63 20.73 0.63 -1.21
CA GLN A 63 21.48 1.45 -2.18
C GLN A 63 21.96 2.80 -1.63
N TYR A 64 21.20 3.42 -0.73
CA TYR A 64 21.48 4.75 -0.17
C TYR A 64 21.29 4.75 1.36
N PRO A 65 22.16 4.07 2.10
CA PRO A 65 21.98 3.88 3.54
C PRO A 65 21.88 5.23 4.28
N GLY A 66 20.77 5.43 4.99
CA GLY A 66 20.55 6.57 5.88
C GLY A 66 20.46 7.95 5.21
N LYS A 67 20.38 8.04 3.87
CA LYS A 67 20.32 9.33 3.17
C LYS A 67 18.95 10.01 3.28
N TRP A 68 17.88 9.23 3.40
CA TRP A 68 16.50 9.72 3.40
C TRP A 68 15.65 9.00 4.44
N GLU A 69 14.71 9.71 5.05
CA GLU A 69 13.74 9.10 5.96
C GLU A 69 12.70 8.28 5.19
N GLY A 70 12.35 7.10 5.72
CA GLY A 70 11.35 6.20 5.11
C GLY A 70 10.01 6.87 4.75
N PRO A 71 9.42 7.72 5.62
CA PRO A 71 8.21 8.46 5.29
C PRO A 71 8.32 9.37 4.07
N LEU A 72 9.49 9.99 3.85
CA LEU A 72 9.71 10.88 2.70
C LEU A 72 9.73 10.10 1.40
N ILE A 73 10.38 8.93 1.39
CA ILE A 73 10.40 8.02 0.24
C ILE A 73 8.97 7.54 -0.06
N ALA A 74 8.25 7.08 0.96
CA ALA A 74 6.88 6.59 0.81
C ALA A 74 5.92 7.67 0.30
N THR A 75 6.04 8.90 0.79
CA THR A 75 5.22 10.04 0.33
C THR A 75 5.53 10.40 -1.12
N THR A 76 6.81 10.44 -1.49
CA THR A 76 7.23 10.73 -2.87
C THR A 76 6.74 9.65 -3.84
N LEU A 77 6.86 8.37 -3.45
CA LEU A 77 6.34 7.24 -4.21
C LEU A 77 4.81 7.38 -4.41
N ALA A 78 4.08 7.71 -3.35
CA ALA A 78 2.63 7.92 -3.43
C ALA A 78 2.27 9.06 -4.40
N PHE A 79 3.01 10.17 -4.38
CA PHE A 79 2.82 11.26 -5.35
C PHE A 79 3.08 10.82 -6.80
N VAL A 80 4.19 10.13 -7.06
CA VAL A 80 4.52 9.64 -8.41
C VAL A 80 3.44 8.69 -8.91
N CYS A 81 3.01 7.72 -8.10
CA CYS A 81 1.91 6.82 -8.43
C CYS A 81 0.61 7.59 -8.68
N GLY A 82 0.30 8.61 -7.86
CA GLY A 82 -0.86 9.47 -8.03
C GLY A 82 -0.86 10.20 -9.37
N PHE A 83 0.28 10.78 -9.78
CA PHE A 83 0.41 11.43 -11.09
C PHE A 83 0.24 10.46 -12.26
N ILE A 84 0.80 9.25 -12.16
CA ILE A 84 0.63 8.22 -13.18
C ILE A 84 -0.85 7.83 -13.31
N VAL A 85 -1.52 7.55 -12.19
CA VAL A 85 -2.95 7.18 -12.16
C VAL A 85 -3.82 8.32 -12.67
N LEU A 86 -3.51 9.57 -12.30
CA LEU A 86 -4.19 10.76 -12.82
C LEU A 86 -4.02 10.86 -14.35
N GLY A 87 -2.80 10.63 -14.87
CA GLY A 87 -2.53 10.61 -16.31
C GLY A 87 -3.33 9.53 -17.04
N ILE A 88 -3.35 8.30 -16.52
CA ILE A 88 -4.16 7.18 -17.05
C ILE A 88 -5.65 7.54 -17.05
N GLY A 89 -6.14 8.19 -15.98
CA GLY A 89 -7.51 8.65 -15.85
C GLY A 89 -7.87 9.75 -16.86
N LEU A 90 -7.00 10.73 -17.06
CA LEU A 90 -7.20 11.81 -18.05
C LEU A 90 -7.22 11.27 -19.49
N LEU A 91 -6.37 10.30 -19.79
CA LEU A 91 -6.33 9.62 -21.09
C LEU A 91 -7.46 8.60 -21.27
N ARG A 92 -8.32 8.41 -20.25
CA ARG A 92 -9.43 7.43 -20.23
C ARG A 92 -8.99 6.02 -20.60
N LEU A 93 -7.79 5.61 -20.16
CA LEU A 93 -7.21 4.31 -20.44
C LEU A 93 -7.77 3.18 -19.55
N GLY A 94 -8.94 3.38 -18.93
CA GLY A 94 -9.58 2.38 -18.06
C GLY A 94 -9.88 1.06 -18.76
N TRP A 95 -10.13 1.09 -20.08
CA TRP A 95 -10.36 -0.10 -20.91
C TRP A 95 -9.17 -1.08 -20.88
N LEU A 96 -7.93 -0.62 -20.63
CA LEU A 96 -6.76 -1.51 -20.51
C LEU A 96 -6.85 -2.44 -19.29
N VAL A 97 -7.50 -1.99 -18.21
CA VAL A 97 -7.66 -2.79 -16.98
C VAL A 97 -8.59 -3.97 -17.23
N GLU A 98 -9.52 -3.87 -18.18
CA GLU A 98 -10.44 -4.95 -18.56
C GLU A 98 -9.73 -6.13 -19.25
N PHE A 99 -8.51 -5.93 -19.78
CA PHE A 99 -7.69 -7.03 -20.33
C PHE A 99 -6.95 -7.82 -19.26
N ILE A 100 -6.95 -7.36 -18.01
CA ILE A 100 -6.30 -8.09 -16.93
C ILE A 100 -7.19 -9.27 -16.55
N SER A 101 -6.69 -10.48 -16.81
CA SER A 101 -7.38 -11.73 -16.49
C SER A 101 -7.69 -11.83 -15.00
N MET A 102 -8.96 -12.01 -14.64
CA MET A 102 -9.41 -12.20 -13.25
C MET A 102 -8.65 -13.34 -12.53
N PRO A 103 -8.39 -14.50 -13.16
CA PRO A 103 -7.48 -15.51 -12.62
C PRO A 103 -6.07 -15.01 -12.26
N ALA A 104 -5.49 -14.13 -13.07
CA ALA A 104 -4.14 -13.59 -12.82
C ALA A 104 -4.13 -12.67 -11.59
N VAL A 105 -5.14 -11.81 -11.45
CA VAL A 105 -5.30 -10.95 -10.27
C VAL A 105 -5.49 -11.82 -9.02
N SER A 106 -6.36 -12.82 -9.09
CA SER A 106 -6.62 -13.73 -7.97
C SER A 106 -5.37 -14.52 -7.55
N GLY A 107 -4.59 -15.02 -8.53
CA GLY A 107 -3.32 -15.69 -8.28
C GLY A 107 -2.30 -14.79 -7.59
N TYR A 108 -2.15 -13.55 -8.07
CA TYR A 108 -1.28 -12.55 -7.46
C TYR A 108 -1.70 -12.20 -6.02
N MET A 109 -2.99 -12.01 -5.78
CA MET A 109 -3.53 -11.71 -4.45
C MET A 109 -3.31 -12.88 -3.48
N THR A 110 -3.52 -14.11 -3.94
CA THR A 110 -3.30 -15.32 -3.13
C THR A 110 -1.81 -15.50 -2.80
N GLY A 111 -0.93 -15.35 -3.80
CA GLY A 111 0.52 -15.41 -3.57
C GLY A 111 1.00 -14.31 -2.60
N SER A 112 0.49 -13.09 -2.76
CA SER A 112 0.78 -11.98 -1.84
C SER A 112 0.27 -12.28 -0.42
N ALA A 113 -0.91 -12.88 -0.27
CA ALA A 113 -1.44 -13.28 1.04
C ALA A 113 -0.55 -14.32 1.73
N ILE A 114 -0.07 -15.33 1.01
CA ILE A 114 0.88 -16.32 1.54
C ILE A 114 2.18 -15.63 1.97
N ASN A 115 2.70 -14.71 1.16
CA ASN A 115 3.89 -13.93 1.48
C ASN A 115 3.71 -13.07 2.74
N ILE A 116 2.55 -12.42 2.91
CA ILE A 116 2.20 -11.68 4.12
C ILE A 116 2.21 -12.61 5.33
N VAL A 117 1.48 -13.73 5.27
CA VAL A 117 1.39 -14.68 6.39
C VAL A 117 2.77 -15.16 6.78
N ALA A 118 3.60 -15.58 5.82
CA ALA A 118 4.98 -16.01 6.05
C ALA A 118 5.81 -14.91 6.74
N GLY A 119 5.67 -13.65 6.31
CA GLY A 119 6.35 -12.51 6.93
C GLY A 119 5.84 -12.14 8.33
N GLN A 120 4.61 -12.52 8.70
CA GLN A 120 4.04 -12.25 10.03
C GLN A 120 4.27 -13.38 11.04
N VAL A 121 4.67 -14.59 10.61
CA VAL A 121 4.95 -15.73 11.52
C VAL A 121 5.98 -15.39 12.61
N PRO A 122 7.13 -14.74 12.32
CA PRO A 122 8.10 -14.39 13.36
C PRO A 122 7.53 -13.44 14.42
N GLY A 123 6.70 -12.48 14.00
CA GLY A 123 6.02 -11.54 14.89
C GLY A 123 5.02 -12.23 15.83
N LEU A 124 4.29 -13.24 15.34
CA LEU A 124 3.38 -14.05 16.15
C LEU A 124 4.11 -14.95 17.17
N MET A 125 5.30 -15.44 16.81
CA MET A 125 6.14 -16.25 17.69
C MET A 125 6.96 -15.41 18.70
N GLY A 126 6.81 -14.08 18.69
CA GLY A 126 7.53 -13.17 19.59
C GLY A 126 9.01 -12.97 19.24
N ILE A 127 9.44 -13.40 18.05
CA ILE A 127 10.82 -13.24 17.59
C ILE A 127 10.98 -11.83 17.03
N THR A 128 11.69 -10.98 17.77
CA THR A 128 11.98 -9.59 17.37
C THR A 128 13.38 -9.53 16.75
N GLY A 129 13.45 -9.32 15.43
CA GLY A 129 14.74 -9.25 14.71
C GLY A 129 14.73 -9.67 13.23
N PHE A 130 13.61 -10.16 12.71
CA PHE A 130 13.43 -10.41 11.28
C PHE A 130 12.94 -9.13 10.60
N LYS A 131 13.76 -8.54 9.74
CA LYS A 131 13.40 -7.42 8.85
C LYS A 131 13.23 -7.95 7.44
#